data_AF-A0A6G6WGM9-F1
#
_entry.id   AF-A0A6G6WGM9-F1
#
_cell.length_a   1.000
_cell.length_b   1.000
_cell.length_c   1.000
_cell.angle_alpha   90.00
_cell.angle_beta   90.00
_cell.angle_gamma   90.00
#
_symmetry.space_group_name_H-M   'P 1'
#
loop_
_entity.id
_entity.type
_entity.pdbx_description
1 polymer ?
#
loop_
_entity_poly.entity_id
_entity_poly.type
_entity_poly.pdbx_seq_one_letter_code
_entity_poly.pdbx_strand_id
1 'polypeptide(L)'
;MPRRDAALAATAAAYSLAHHLGSLPDGLGPAGHGTRVTDWLDLLVPFVVLGPALWTLVEARAGRAAYAVFAVGALLYATGHGVHLSANSIGNTAPGETAHLWDERVGHLLWYAGVAVVFAVLAHTLRQTEPTGHPVAWLLVLAVGATWGTNATGGELTWPGAVLALAALAWGVARRRTRAGLAAAVGASGVVAVVVSAAVR
;
A
#
# COMPACT_ATOMS: atom_id res chain seq x y z
N MET A 1 -13.64 -16.73 -10.52
CA MET A 1 -12.25 -16.57 -10.02
C MET A 1 -12.01 -17.56 -8.89
N PRO A 2 -10.84 -18.24 -8.84
CA PRO A 2 -10.41 -18.97 -7.63
C PRO A 2 -10.49 -18.08 -6.38
N ARG A 3 -10.77 -18.65 -5.19
CA ARG A 3 -10.89 -17.88 -3.92
C ARG A 3 -9.67 -17.00 -3.64
N ARG A 4 -8.48 -17.56 -3.87
CA ARG A 4 -7.20 -16.82 -3.79
C ARG A 4 -7.17 -15.56 -4.66
N ASP A 5 -7.74 -15.63 -5.87
CA ASP A 5 -7.70 -14.53 -6.83
C ASP A 5 -8.66 -13.41 -6.40
N ALA A 6 -9.79 -13.79 -5.79
CA ALA A 6 -10.70 -12.83 -5.16
C ALA A 6 -10.04 -12.12 -3.96
N ALA A 7 -9.32 -12.86 -3.10
CA ALA A 7 -8.62 -12.27 -1.95
C ALA A 7 -7.48 -11.31 -2.39
N LEU A 8 -6.72 -11.68 -3.42
CA LEU A 8 -5.68 -10.81 -3.96
C LEU A 8 -6.28 -9.56 -4.63
N ALA A 9 -7.36 -9.73 -5.39
CA ALA A 9 -8.08 -8.61 -6.00
C ALA A 9 -8.66 -7.67 -4.93
N ALA A 10 -9.23 -8.22 -3.85
CA ALA A 10 -9.71 -7.45 -2.71
C ALA A 10 -8.58 -6.69 -2.01
N THR A 11 -7.38 -7.30 -1.87
CA THR A 11 -6.19 -6.61 -1.34
C THR A 11 -5.82 -5.41 -2.21
N ALA A 12 -5.76 -5.61 -3.53
CA ALA A 12 -5.39 -4.57 -4.48
C ALA A 12 -6.42 -3.43 -4.51
N ALA A 13 -7.70 -3.76 -4.49
CA ALA A 13 -8.79 -2.79 -4.43
C ALA A 13 -8.78 -2.02 -3.10
N ALA A 14 -8.67 -2.72 -1.97
CA ALA A 14 -8.61 -2.09 -0.64
C ALA A 14 -7.43 -1.13 -0.55
N TYR A 15 -6.23 -1.54 -0.97
CA TYR A 15 -5.06 -0.67 -0.99
C TYR A 15 -5.28 0.56 -1.87
N SER A 16 -5.72 0.35 -3.11
CA SER A 16 -5.88 1.42 -4.08
C SER A 16 -6.96 2.42 -3.68
N LEU A 17 -8.05 1.98 -3.05
CA LEU A 17 -9.14 2.87 -2.66
C LEU A 17 -8.86 3.56 -1.32
N ALA A 18 -8.40 2.80 -0.32
CA ALA A 18 -8.26 3.28 1.04
C ALA A 18 -7.19 4.38 1.17
N HIS A 19 -6.10 4.26 0.43
CA HIS A 19 -5.03 5.26 0.44
C HIS A 19 -5.38 6.58 -0.24
N HIS A 20 -6.51 6.67 -0.96
CA HIS A 20 -7.01 7.94 -1.51
C HIS A 20 -8.12 8.57 -0.66
N LEU A 21 -8.50 7.95 0.47
CA LEU A 21 -9.54 8.50 1.35
C LEU A 21 -9.11 9.84 1.98
N GLY A 22 -7.83 9.99 2.32
CA GLY A 22 -7.28 11.25 2.83
C GLY A 22 -7.27 12.39 1.81
N SER A 23 -7.44 12.09 0.52
CA SER A 23 -7.55 13.09 -0.55
C SER A 23 -8.97 13.65 -0.72
N LEU A 24 -9.95 13.16 0.07
CA LEU A 24 -11.32 13.65 0.00
C LEU A 24 -11.44 15.05 0.64
N PRO A 25 -12.17 15.99 0.00
CA PRO A 25 -12.37 17.33 0.55
C PRO A 25 -12.94 17.29 1.98
N ASP A 26 -12.36 18.13 2.85
CA ASP A 26 -12.75 18.31 4.26
C ASP A 26 -12.75 17.05 5.14
N GLY A 27 -12.06 15.97 4.73
CA GLY A 27 -11.95 14.75 5.54
C GLY A 27 -13.30 14.10 5.88
N LEU A 28 -14.28 14.26 4.98
CA LEU A 28 -15.68 13.87 5.17
C LEU A 28 -16.37 14.54 6.37
N GLY A 29 -15.78 15.60 6.92
CA GLY A 29 -16.31 16.39 8.03
C GLY A 29 -15.92 15.88 9.43
N PRO A 30 -16.37 16.59 10.47
CA PRO A 30 -16.06 16.27 11.86
C PRO A 30 -16.80 15.01 12.34
N ALA A 31 -16.10 14.16 13.10
CA ALA A 31 -16.65 12.97 13.77
C ALA A 31 -16.92 13.20 15.26
N GLY A 32 -16.66 14.40 15.76
CA GLY A 32 -16.78 14.77 17.18
C GLY A 32 -15.45 14.63 17.93
N HIS A 33 -15.38 15.20 19.14
CA HIS A 33 -14.22 15.14 20.04
C HIS A 33 -12.88 15.58 19.40
N GLY A 34 -12.91 16.54 18.46
CA GLY A 34 -11.71 17.02 17.78
C GLY A 34 -11.16 16.07 16.71
N THR A 35 -11.91 15.02 16.34
CA THR A 35 -11.55 14.08 15.26
C THR A 35 -12.39 14.31 14.00
N ARG A 36 -11.87 13.85 12.86
CA ARG A 36 -12.54 13.82 11.56
C ARG A 36 -12.97 12.41 11.21
N VAL A 37 -13.94 12.27 10.31
CA VAL A 37 -14.39 10.95 9.82
C VAL A 37 -13.23 10.20 9.16
N THR A 38 -12.35 10.89 8.45
CA THR A 38 -11.14 10.29 7.86
C THR A 38 -10.21 9.67 8.90
N ASP A 39 -10.07 10.24 10.09
CA ASP A 39 -9.23 9.66 11.16
C ASP A 39 -9.72 8.24 11.52
N TRP A 40 -11.05 8.07 11.62
CA TRP A 40 -11.67 6.78 11.90
C TRP A 40 -11.55 5.80 10.73
N LEU A 41 -11.61 6.30 9.50
CA LEU A 41 -11.40 5.47 8.32
C LEU A 41 -9.95 5.00 8.25
N ASP A 42 -8.98 5.88 8.51
CA ASP A 42 -7.54 5.58 8.55
C ASP A 42 -7.21 4.49 9.56
N LEU A 43 -7.88 4.49 10.72
CA LEU A 43 -7.78 3.40 11.69
C LEU A 43 -8.15 2.03 11.11
N LEU A 44 -9.10 1.98 10.16
CA LEU A 44 -9.56 0.74 9.52
C LEU A 44 -8.69 0.32 8.34
N VAL A 45 -7.97 1.26 7.70
CA VAL A 45 -7.18 1.03 6.48
C VAL A 45 -6.20 -0.15 6.62
N PRO A 46 -5.41 -0.29 7.71
CA PRO A 46 -4.53 -1.44 7.87
C PRO A 46 -5.27 -2.76 7.76
N PHE A 47 -6.41 -2.89 8.42
CA PHE A 47 -7.13 -4.15 8.54
C PHE A 47 -7.83 -4.55 7.24
N VAL A 48 -8.42 -3.59 6.53
CA VAL A 48 -9.09 -3.86 5.25
C VAL A 48 -8.11 -4.24 4.14
N VAL A 49 -6.85 -3.79 4.23
CA VAL A 49 -5.77 -4.21 3.31
C VAL A 49 -5.15 -5.54 3.75
N LEU A 50 -4.81 -5.68 5.04
CA LEU A 50 -4.09 -6.85 5.55
C LEU A 50 -4.93 -8.12 5.62
N GLY A 51 -6.24 -8.01 5.91
CA GLY A 51 -7.13 -9.17 6.00
C GLY A 51 -7.17 -10.00 4.71
N PRO A 52 -7.51 -9.39 3.56
CA PRO A 52 -7.46 -10.08 2.26
C PRO A 52 -6.04 -10.52 1.85
N ALA A 53 -5.00 -9.79 2.25
CA ALA A 53 -3.62 -10.17 1.98
C ALA A 53 -3.25 -11.47 2.73
N LEU A 54 -3.60 -11.56 4.01
CA LEU A 54 -3.43 -12.77 4.80
C LEU A 54 -4.24 -13.93 4.22
N TRP A 55 -5.49 -13.68 3.83
CA TRP A 55 -6.32 -14.70 3.19
C TRP A 55 -5.66 -15.22 1.90
N THR A 56 -5.04 -14.35 1.11
CA THR A 56 -4.27 -14.76 -0.07
C THR A 56 -3.14 -15.73 0.29
N LEU A 57 -2.40 -15.47 1.38
CA LEU A 57 -1.35 -16.37 1.87
C LEU A 57 -1.90 -17.72 2.36
N VAL A 58 -3.05 -17.70 3.05
CA VAL A 58 -3.74 -18.91 3.52
C VAL A 58 -4.18 -19.79 2.36
N GLU A 59 -4.85 -19.22 1.35
CA GLU A 59 -5.29 -19.94 0.15
C GLU A 59 -4.10 -20.43 -0.70
N ALA A 60 -2.99 -19.69 -0.70
CA ALA A 60 -1.75 -20.11 -1.34
C ALA A 60 -0.97 -21.16 -0.53
N ARG A 61 -1.44 -21.52 0.68
CA ARG A 61 -0.76 -22.43 1.62
C ARG A 61 0.70 -22.01 1.85
N ALA A 62 0.90 -20.72 2.11
CA ALA A 62 2.22 -20.15 2.29
C ALA A 62 2.99 -20.84 3.44
N GLY A 63 4.33 -20.88 3.34
CA GLY A 63 5.19 -21.45 4.38
C GLY A 63 5.34 -20.55 5.61
N ARG A 64 5.86 -21.09 6.71
CA ARG A 64 6.07 -20.35 7.98
C ARG A 64 6.90 -19.07 7.81
N ALA A 65 7.94 -19.11 6.97
CA ALA A 65 8.76 -17.94 6.69
C ALA A 65 7.94 -16.79 6.05
N ALA A 66 7.01 -17.11 5.15
CA ALA A 66 6.14 -16.11 4.53
C ALA A 66 5.20 -15.47 5.56
N TYR A 67 4.62 -16.25 6.48
CA TYR A 67 3.82 -15.69 7.56
C TYR A 67 4.64 -14.81 8.51
N ALA A 68 5.88 -15.20 8.82
CA ALA A 68 6.76 -14.38 9.67
C ALA A 68 7.09 -13.03 9.01
N VAL A 69 7.47 -13.04 7.73
CA VAL A 69 7.74 -11.81 6.96
C VAL A 69 6.46 -10.97 6.82
N PHE A 70 5.32 -11.61 6.55
CA PHE A 70 4.02 -10.93 6.52
C PHE A 70 3.70 -10.27 7.85
N ALA A 71 3.93 -10.94 8.99
CA ALA A 71 3.68 -10.38 10.31
C ALA A 71 4.56 -9.13 10.57
N VAL A 72 5.83 -9.16 10.17
CA VAL A 72 6.72 -7.98 10.26
C VAL A 72 6.18 -6.84 9.40
N GLY A 73 5.82 -7.11 8.14
CA GLY A 73 5.24 -6.10 7.25
C GLY A 73 3.92 -5.53 7.78
N ALA A 74 3.04 -6.40 8.30
CA ALA A 74 1.77 -6.03 8.90
C ALA A 74 1.95 -5.15 10.15
N LEU A 75 2.91 -5.48 11.02
CA LEU A 75 3.24 -4.68 12.20
C LEU A 75 3.75 -3.29 11.80
N LEU A 76 4.69 -3.21 10.87
CA LEU A 76 5.18 -1.93 10.34
C LEU A 76 4.05 -1.12 9.72
N TYR A 77 3.19 -1.77 8.92
CA TYR A 77 2.09 -1.12 8.24
C TYR A 77 1.04 -0.54 9.20
N ALA A 78 0.58 -1.36 10.15
CA ALA A 78 -0.39 -0.92 11.15
C ALA A 78 0.20 0.12 12.12
N THR A 79 1.47 -0.04 12.52
CA THR A 79 2.15 0.92 13.41
C THR A 79 2.36 2.26 12.70
N GLY A 80 2.77 2.26 11.44
CA GLY A 80 2.93 3.49 10.66
C GLY A 80 1.63 4.27 10.54
N HIS A 81 0.52 3.59 10.25
CA HIS A 81 -0.82 4.16 10.29
C HIS A 81 -1.21 4.70 11.67
N GLY A 82 -0.92 3.97 12.75
CA GLY A 82 -1.20 4.43 14.12
C GLY A 82 -0.40 5.68 14.50
N VAL A 83 0.87 5.76 14.09
CA VAL A 83 1.73 6.94 14.28
C VAL A 83 1.18 8.12 13.48
N HIS A 84 0.86 7.92 12.21
CA HIS A 84 0.25 8.91 11.32
C HIS A 84 -1.04 9.49 11.94
N LEU A 85 -1.97 8.62 12.33
CA LEU A 85 -3.23 8.99 12.99
C LEU A 85 -3.01 9.82 14.26
N SER A 86 -2.10 9.36 15.12
CA SER A 86 -1.81 10.05 16.39
C SER A 86 -1.22 11.43 16.14
N ALA A 87 -0.31 11.55 15.17
CA ALA A 87 0.31 12.80 14.79
C ALA A 87 -0.70 13.78 14.16
N ASN A 88 -1.62 13.28 13.32
CA ASN A 88 -2.72 14.06 12.76
C ASN A 88 -3.65 14.61 13.85
N SER A 89 -4.04 13.77 14.81
CA SER A 89 -4.88 14.19 15.95
C SER A 89 -4.21 15.28 16.79
N ILE A 90 -2.90 15.13 17.06
CA ILE A 90 -2.10 16.17 17.73
C ILE A 90 -2.04 17.43 16.86
N GLY A 91 -1.75 17.31 15.57
CA GLY A 91 -1.63 18.44 14.64
C GLY A 91 -2.90 19.27 14.50
N ASN A 92 -4.08 18.63 14.56
CA ASN A 92 -5.37 19.31 14.59
C ASN A 92 -5.56 20.22 15.82
N THR A 93 -4.90 19.91 16.95
CA THR A 93 -5.03 20.65 18.21
C THR A 93 -3.84 21.58 18.48
N ALA A 94 -2.64 21.12 18.14
CA ALA A 94 -1.35 21.73 18.41
C ALA A 94 -0.44 21.58 17.17
N PRO A 95 -0.69 22.37 16.11
CA PRO A 95 0.10 22.28 14.89
C PRO A 95 1.56 22.68 15.15
N GLY A 96 2.49 22.02 14.47
CA GLY A 96 3.91 22.31 14.59
C GLY A 96 4.79 21.27 13.91
N GLU A 97 6.10 21.55 13.85
CA GLU A 97 7.08 20.70 13.16
C GLU A 97 7.16 19.28 13.72
N THR A 98 6.93 19.10 15.02
CA THR A 98 6.92 17.76 15.64
C THR A 98 5.75 16.91 15.15
N ALA A 99 4.54 17.48 15.08
CA ALA A 99 3.38 16.76 14.55
C ALA A 99 3.62 16.39 13.08
N HIS A 100 4.09 17.36 12.28
CA HIS A 100 4.43 17.16 10.87
C HIS A 100 5.51 16.08 10.67
N LEU A 101 6.58 16.05 11.47
CA LEU A 101 7.62 15.03 11.39
C LEU A 101 7.07 13.61 11.59
N TRP A 102 6.24 13.42 12.63
CA TRP A 102 5.69 12.11 12.95
C TRP A 102 4.61 11.68 11.96
N ASP A 103 3.85 12.63 11.44
CA ASP A 103 2.84 12.41 10.41
C ASP A 103 3.47 12.10 9.04
N GLU A 104 4.12 13.09 8.46
CA GLU A 104 4.53 13.12 7.05
C GLU A 104 5.82 12.35 6.77
N ARG A 105 6.63 12.07 7.79
CA ARG A 105 7.92 11.37 7.59
C ARG A 105 7.97 10.04 8.29
N VAL A 106 7.77 9.99 9.60
CA VAL A 106 7.97 8.74 10.35
C VAL A 106 6.81 7.78 10.12
N GLY A 107 5.57 8.23 10.33
CA GLY A 107 4.37 7.47 10.02
C GLY A 107 4.40 7.02 8.57
N HIS A 108 4.70 7.96 7.67
CA HIS A 108 4.78 7.68 6.24
C HIS A 108 5.88 6.68 5.83
N LEU A 109 7.05 6.72 6.45
CA LEU A 109 8.12 5.76 6.18
C LEU A 109 7.74 4.35 6.65
N LEU A 110 7.17 4.24 7.86
CA LEU A 110 6.84 2.96 8.47
C LEU A 110 5.76 2.22 7.69
N TRP A 111 4.65 2.89 7.35
CA TRP A 111 3.59 2.22 6.59
C TRP A 111 4.03 1.88 5.15
N TYR A 112 4.84 2.72 4.49
CA TYR A 112 5.43 2.39 3.18
C TYR A 112 6.32 1.15 3.23
N ALA A 113 7.22 1.09 4.21
CA ALA A 113 8.07 -0.07 4.41
C ALA A 113 7.24 -1.33 4.70
N GLY A 114 6.22 -1.20 5.54
CA GLY A 114 5.30 -2.29 5.88
C GLY A 114 4.56 -2.84 4.65
N VAL A 115 3.93 -1.97 3.85
CA VAL A 115 3.17 -2.42 2.68
C VAL A 115 4.09 -2.96 1.57
N ALA A 116 5.31 -2.41 1.42
CA ALA A 116 6.31 -2.97 0.52
C ALA A 116 6.69 -4.41 0.90
N VAL A 117 6.91 -4.68 2.19
CA VAL A 117 7.19 -6.03 2.70
C VAL A 117 6.00 -6.97 2.47
N VAL A 118 4.77 -6.51 2.74
CA VAL A 118 3.54 -7.27 2.48
C VAL A 118 3.40 -7.63 0.99
N PHE A 119 3.61 -6.67 0.09
CA PHE A 119 3.52 -6.93 -1.35
C PHE A 119 4.65 -7.82 -1.85
N ALA A 120 5.87 -7.66 -1.32
CA ALA A 120 6.99 -8.53 -1.65
C ALA A 120 6.71 -10.00 -1.26
N VAL A 121 6.15 -10.26 -0.08
CA VAL A 121 5.83 -11.63 0.34
C VAL A 121 4.67 -12.22 -0.47
N LEU A 122 3.65 -11.43 -0.83
CA LEU A 122 2.58 -11.87 -1.74
C LEU A 122 3.14 -12.23 -3.11
N ALA A 123 3.93 -11.34 -3.72
CA ALA A 123 4.54 -11.55 -5.02
C ALA A 123 5.45 -12.79 -5.02
N HIS A 124 6.26 -12.96 -3.97
CA HIS A 124 7.11 -14.13 -3.80
C HIS A 124 6.30 -15.42 -3.65
N THR A 125 5.24 -15.41 -2.84
CA THR A 125 4.38 -16.58 -2.62
C THR A 125 3.70 -17.02 -3.92
N LEU A 126 3.31 -16.07 -4.78
CA LEU A 126 2.62 -16.32 -6.05
C LEU A 126 3.58 -16.51 -7.24
N ARG A 127 4.90 -16.57 -7.01
CA ARG A 127 5.89 -16.58 -8.11
C ARG A 127 5.84 -17.80 -9.02
N GLN A 128 5.26 -18.92 -8.55
CA GLN A 128 5.13 -20.16 -9.32
C GLN A 128 3.72 -20.38 -9.88
N THR A 129 2.81 -19.42 -9.69
CA THR A 129 1.47 -19.51 -10.25
C THR A 129 1.40 -18.98 -11.68
N GLU A 130 0.52 -19.57 -12.48
CA GLU A 130 0.29 -19.17 -13.87
C GLU A 130 -0.27 -17.75 -13.98
N PRO A 131 0.17 -16.93 -14.95
CA PRO A 131 -0.36 -15.59 -15.19
C PRO A 131 -1.89 -15.56 -15.28
N THR A 132 -2.51 -14.48 -14.80
CA THR A 132 -3.94 -14.26 -15.01
C THR A 132 -4.18 -13.53 -16.34
N GLY A 133 -5.13 -14.02 -17.13
CA GLY A 133 -5.61 -13.35 -18.34
C GLY A 133 -6.77 -12.37 -18.07
N HIS A 134 -7.20 -12.22 -16.82
CA HIS A 134 -8.42 -11.47 -16.50
C HIS A 134 -8.17 -9.94 -16.56
N PRO A 135 -8.95 -9.16 -17.36
CA PRO A 135 -8.68 -7.74 -17.58
C PRO A 135 -8.77 -6.91 -16.30
N VAL A 136 -9.72 -7.22 -15.40
CA VAL A 136 -9.84 -6.53 -14.10
C VAL A 136 -8.57 -6.67 -13.25
N ALA A 137 -7.84 -7.79 -13.36
CA ALA A 137 -6.60 -7.95 -12.60
C ALA A 137 -5.51 -6.96 -13.07
N TRP A 138 -5.46 -6.68 -14.36
CA TRP A 138 -4.54 -5.68 -14.92
C TRP A 138 -4.92 -4.26 -14.49
N LEU A 139 -6.21 -3.92 -14.49
CA LEU A 139 -6.67 -2.63 -13.97
C LEU A 139 -6.28 -2.44 -12.50
N LEU A 140 -6.47 -3.46 -11.66
CA LEU A 140 -6.08 -3.42 -10.25
C LEU A 140 -4.56 -3.31 -10.07
N VAL A 141 -3.77 -3.98 -10.90
CA VAL A 141 -2.30 -3.89 -10.87
C VAL A 141 -1.82 -2.48 -11.21
N LEU A 142 -2.41 -1.85 -12.23
CA LEU A 142 -2.12 -0.46 -12.57
C LEU A 142 -2.56 0.50 -11.47
N ALA A 143 -3.73 0.27 -10.87
CA ALA A 143 -4.24 1.07 -9.75
C ALA A 143 -3.33 1.00 -8.52
N VAL A 144 -2.82 -0.20 -8.19
CA VAL A 144 -1.87 -0.39 -7.07
C VAL A 144 -0.58 0.37 -7.33
N GLY A 145 0.00 0.27 -8.52
CA GLY A 145 1.23 1.01 -8.83
C GLY A 145 1.01 2.52 -8.86
N ALA A 146 -0.10 3.00 -9.46
CA ALA A 146 -0.44 4.42 -9.43
C ALA A 146 -0.63 4.96 -8.00
N THR A 147 -1.31 4.18 -7.14
CA THR A 147 -1.51 4.50 -5.72
C THR A 147 -0.19 4.54 -4.98
N TRP A 148 0.71 3.56 -5.22
CA TRP A 148 2.06 3.59 -4.66
C TRP A 148 2.83 4.86 -5.03
N GLY A 149 2.81 5.24 -6.31
CA GLY A 149 3.57 6.39 -6.78
C GLY A 149 3.04 7.73 -6.29
N THR A 150 1.73 7.92 -6.30
CA THR A 150 1.06 9.15 -5.83
C THR A 150 1.17 9.35 -4.31
N ASN A 151 1.06 8.28 -3.52
CA ASN A 151 1.26 8.38 -2.07
C ASN A 151 2.74 8.58 -1.71
N ALA A 152 3.67 8.09 -2.55
CA ALA A 152 5.10 8.20 -2.26
C ALA A 152 5.55 9.64 -2.45
N THR A 153 5.09 10.30 -3.51
CA THR A 153 5.27 11.75 -3.66
C THR A 153 4.49 12.50 -2.59
N GLY A 154 3.25 12.06 -2.32
CA GLY A 154 2.38 12.43 -1.19
C GLY A 154 3.14 12.77 0.08
N GLY A 155 3.63 11.72 0.76
CA GLY A 155 4.30 11.79 2.05
C GLY A 155 5.82 11.90 1.96
N GLU A 156 6.36 12.75 1.07
CA GLU A 156 7.79 13.09 0.98
C GLU A 156 8.76 11.88 0.75
N LEU A 157 8.27 10.76 0.26
CA LEU A 157 9.01 9.52 -0.03
C LEU A 157 9.17 9.28 -1.53
N THR A 158 9.33 10.34 -2.31
CA THR A 158 9.48 10.28 -3.78
C THR A 158 10.60 9.32 -4.20
N TRP A 159 11.82 9.49 -3.67
CA TRP A 159 12.96 8.69 -4.09
C TRP A 159 12.91 7.24 -3.58
N PRO A 160 12.56 6.94 -2.30
CA PRO A 160 12.43 5.54 -1.87
C PRO A 160 11.30 4.83 -2.61
N GLY A 161 10.19 5.54 -2.85
CA GLY A 161 9.07 5.07 -3.64
C GLY A 161 9.47 4.69 -5.07
N ALA A 162 10.25 5.54 -5.75
CA ALA A 162 10.78 5.26 -7.08
C ALA A 162 11.71 4.04 -7.09
N VAL A 163 12.64 3.94 -6.11
CA VAL A 163 13.58 2.82 -6.02
C VAL A 163 12.84 1.49 -5.86
N LEU A 164 11.84 1.42 -4.99
CA LEU A 164 11.06 0.20 -4.79
C LEU A 164 10.17 -0.14 -6.00
N ALA A 165 9.61 0.88 -6.68
CA ALA A 165 8.87 0.67 -7.92
C ALA A 165 9.77 0.11 -9.04
N LEU A 166 11.00 0.63 -9.18
CA LEU A 166 12.01 0.11 -10.11
C LEU A 166 12.45 -1.31 -9.74
N ALA A 167 12.62 -1.61 -8.46
CA ALA A 167 12.95 -2.95 -8.00
C ALA A 167 11.84 -3.95 -8.33
N ALA A 168 10.57 -3.59 -8.08
CA ALA A 168 9.40 -4.38 -8.46
C ALA A 168 9.32 -4.60 -9.97
N LEU A 169 9.59 -3.55 -10.76
CA LEU A 169 9.65 -3.59 -12.21
C LEU A 169 10.70 -4.61 -12.69
N ALA A 170 11.95 -4.45 -12.26
CA ALA A 170 13.06 -5.32 -12.64
C ALA A 170 12.81 -6.78 -12.23
N TRP A 171 12.35 -7.00 -11.00
CA TRP A 171 12.06 -8.33 -10.48
C TRP A 171 10.91 -9.03 -11.23
N GLY A 172 9.87 -8.27 -11.59
CA GLY A 172 8.73 -8.76 -12.35
C GLY A 172 9.09 -9.10 -13.81
N VAL A 173 9.88 -8.26 -14.48
CA VAL A 173 10.36 -8.51 -15.86
C VAL A 173 11.17 -9.81 -15.93
N ALA A 174 12.03 -10.05 -14.94
CA ALA A 174 12.79 -11.29 -14.81
C ALA A 174 11.91 -12.54 -14.64
N ARG A 175 10.64 -12.36 -14.22
CA ARG A 175 9.67 -13.44 -13.94
C ARG A 175 8.38 -13.32 -14.75
N ARG A 176 8.43 -12.66 -15.91
CA ARG A 176 7.26 -12.34 -16.75
C ARG A 176 6.41 -13.54 -17.18
N ARG A 177 6.93 -14.77 -17.07
CA ARG A 177 6.22 -16.02 -17.44
C ARG A 177 5.31 -16.55 -16.32
N THR A 178 5.28 -15.92 -15.15
CA THR A 178 4.44 -16.31 -14.01
C THR A 178 3.66 -15.10 -13.47
N ARG A 179 2.79 -15.29 -12.48
CA ARG A 179 2.09 -14.16 -11.82
C ARG A 179 3.02 -13.14 -11.19
N ALA A 180 4.27 -13.49 -10.91
CA ALA A 180 5.28 -12.52 -10.51
C ALA A 180 5.49 -11.41 -11.56
N GLY A 181 5.18 -11.69 -12.84
CA GLY A 181 5.17 -10.69 -13.90
C GLY A 181 4.21 -9.52 -13.66
N LEU A 182 3.16 -9.68 -12.84
CA LEU A 182 2.28 -8.57 -12.46
C LEU A 182 3.02 -7.49 -11.67
N ALA A 183 4.06 -7.85 -10.92
CA ALA A 183 4.92 -6.89 -10.23
C ALA A 183 5.64 -5.95 -11.22
N ALA A 184 5.85 -6.38 -12.47
CA ALA A 184 6.41 -5.52 -13.51
C ALA A 184 5.46 -4.36 -13.82
N ALA A 185 4.16 -4.65 -13.99
CA ALA A 185 3.18 -3.62 -14.28
C ALA A 185 2.86 -2.73 -13.06
N VAL A 186 2.87 -3.28 -11.84
CA VAL A 186 2.84 -2.46 -10.61
C VAL A 186 4.04 -1.50 -10.59
N GLY A 187 5.26 -2.02 -10.80
CA GLY A 187 6.47 -1.23 -10.80
C GLY A 187 6.49 -0.15 -11.89
N ALA A 188 6.12 -0.50 -13.13
CA ALA A 188 6.04 0.45 -14.24
C ALA A 188 5.03 1.58 -13.97
N SER A 189 3.80 1.24 -13.57
CA SER A 189 2.79 2.25 -13.24
C SER A 189 3.17 3.10 -12.03
N GLY A 190 3.85 2.51 -11.04
CA GLY A 190 4.44 3.24 -9.92
C GLY A 190 5.48 4.26 -10.34
N VAL A 191 6.44 3.88 -11.21
CA VAL A 191 7.44 4.81 -11.74
C VAL A 191 6.79 5.96 -12.50
N VAL A 192 5.82 5.66 -13.38
CA VAL A 192 5.09 6.69 -14.12
C VAL A 192 4.37 7.64 -13.17
N ALA A 193 3.65 7.12 -12.16
CA ALA A 193 2.93 7.94 -11.20
C ALA A 193 3.87 8.81 -10.35
N VAL A 194 5.03 8.30 -9.93
CA VAL A 194 6.04 9.10 -9.23
C VAL A 194 6.53 10.25 -10.10
N VAL A 195 6.91 9.98 -11.36
CA VAL A 195 7.43 11.00 -12.29
C VAL A 195 6.37 12.07 -12.56
N VAL A 196 5.15 11.66 -12.89
CA VAL A 196 4.04 12.58 -13.18
C VAL A 196 3.71 13.42 -11.94
N SER A 197 3.57 12.78 -10.77
CA SER A 197 3.22 13.50 -9.56
C SER A 197 4.33 14.45 -9.10
N ALA A 198 5.60 14.09 -9.28
CA ALA A 198 6.73 14.98 -8.97
C ALA A 198 6.82 16.18 -9.93
N ALA A 199 6.36 16.05 -11.18
CA ALA A 199 6.40 17.12 -12.17
C ALA A 199 5.30 18.19 -11.99
N VAL A 200 4.27 17.91 -11.18
CA VAL A 200 3.12 18.81 -10.95
C VAL A 200 3.19 19.51 -9.58
N ARG A 201 4.21 19.18 -8.77
CA ARG A 201 4.52 19.88 -7.51
C ARG A 201 5.49 21.03 -7.75
#